data_AF-E2C0B7-F1
#
_entry.id   AF-E2C0B7-F1
#
_cell.length_a   1.000
_cell.length_b   1.000
_cell.length_c   1.000
_cell.angle_alpha   90.00
_cell.angle_beta   90.00
_cell.angle_gamma   90.00
#
_symmetry.space_group_name_H-M   'P 1'
#
loop_
_entity.id
_entity.type
_entity.pdbx_description
1 polymer ?
#
loop_
_entity_poly.entity_id
_entity_poly.type
_entity_poly.pdbx_seq_one_letter_code
_entity_poly.pdbx_strand_id
1 'polypeptide(L)'
;PVEFVVLEHGKEYIDLAHTMLLLRIRVETEVGAGATAAKVGPVNHILHSVFNQIDVYFNQKLVSPPNNAYAYIETLLNYASPVKASHL
;
A
#
# COMPACT_ATOMS: atom_id res chain seq x y z
N PRO A 1 10.19 11.03 -4.78
CA PRO A 1 8.72 10.88 -4.68
C PRO A 1 8.23 10.12 -5.91
N VAL A 2 7.34 9.14 -5.73
CA VAL A 2 6.77 8.37 -6.84
C VAL A 2 5.37 8.90 -7.10
N GLU A 3 5.09 9.31 -8.33
CA GLU A 3 3.83 9.93 -8.74
C GLU A 3 3.26 9.18 -9.95
N PHE A 4 1.96 8.95 -9.93
CA PHE A 4 1.23 8.32 -11.01
C PHE A 4 0.05 9.22 -11.38
N VAL A 5 -0.04 9.59 -12.66
CA VAL A 5 -1.15 10.38 -13.21
C VAL A 5 -2.02 9.46 -14.03
N VAL A 6 -3.29 9.33 -13.63
CA VAL A 6 -4.31 8.65 -14.43
C VAL A 6 -4.96 9.69 -15.31
N LEU A 7 -4.65 9.66 -16.61
CA LEU A 7 -5.24 10.56 -17.60
C LEU A 7 -6.72 10.19 -17.83
N GLU A 8 -7.52 11.18 -18.22
CA GLU A 8 -8.93 10.96 -18.53
C GLU A 8 -9.08 9.92 -19.65
N HIS A 9 -9.74 8.80 -19.34
CA HIS A 9 -10.10 7.77 -20.30
C HIS A 9 -11.56 7.96 -20.76
N GLY A 10 -11.80 8.96 -21.60
CA GLY A 10 -13.05 9.08 -22.36
C GLY A 10 -14.33 9.17 -21.50
N LYS A 11 -15.26 8.21 -21.69
CA LYS A 11 -16.64 8.27 -21.14
C LYS A 11 -16.82 7.61 -19.77
N GLU A 12 -15.77 7.00 -19.23
CA GLU A 12 -15.85 6.23 -17.98
C GLU A 12 -15.23 7.01 -16.83
N TYR A 13 -15.92 7.02 -15.69
CA TYR A 13 -15.46 7.66 -14.47
C TYR A 13 -14.92 6.62 -13.50
N ILE A 14 -13.85 6.98 -12.79
CA ILE A 14 -13.31 6.18 -11.69
C ILE A 14 -14.05 6.56 -10.41
N ASP A 15 -14.70 5.59 -9.78
CA ASP A 15 -15.26 5.76 -8.46
C ASP A 15 -14.16 5.60 -7.39
N LEU A 16 -13.68 6.72 -6.85
CA LEU A 16 -12.65 6.72 -5.82
C LEU A 16 -13.09 6.01 -4.54
N ALA A 17 -14.39 6.01 -4.19
CA ALA A 17 -14.88 5.36 -2.98
C ALA A 17 -14.80 3.83 -3.06
N HIS A 18 -14.79 3.28 -4.27
CA HIS A 18 -14.72 1.84 -4.53
C HIS A 18 -13.46 1.44 -5.30
N THR A 19 -12.39 2.23 -5.16
CA THR A 19 -11.07 1.93 -5.75
C THR A 19 -10.13 1.34 -4.71
N MET A 20 -9.45 0.24 -5.04
CA MET A 20 -8.40 -0.36 -4.22
C MET A 20 -7.03 -0.21 -4.87
N LEU A 21 -6.00 0.03 -4.04
CA LEU A 21 -4.61 0.05 -4.49
C LEU A 21 -4.01 -1.36 -4.39
N LEU A 22 -3.42 -1.85 -5.49
CA LEU A 22 -2.69 -3.11 -5.54
C LEU A 22 -1.19 -2.84 -5.59
N LEU A 23 -0.45 -3.34 -4.60
CA LEU A 23 1.01 -3.27 -4.56
C LEU A 23 1.61 -4.61 -4.98
N ARG A 24 2.49 -4.58 -5.99
CA ARG A 24 3.30 -5.74 -6.42
C ARG A 24 4.76 -5.48 -6.06
N ILE A 25 5.33 -6.34 -5.21
CA ILE A 25 6.70 -6.19 -4.69
C ILE A 25 7.53 -7.38 -5.15
N ARG A 26 8.76 -7.11 -5.60
CA ARG A 26 9.80 -8.11 -5.82
C ARG A 26 10.90 -7.90 -4.79
N VAL A 27 11.26 -8.96 -4.07
CA VAL A 27 12.40 -8.94 -3.15
C VAL A 27 13.64 -9.32 -3.94
N GLU A 28 14.65 -8.45 -3.92
CA GLU A 28 15.95 -8.68 -4.54
C GLU A 28 17.02 -8.79 -3.44
N THR A 29 18.00 -9.67 -3.64
CA THR A 29 19.18 -9.79 -2.77
C THR A 29 20.40 -9.29 -3.54
N GLU A 30 21.31 -8.57 -2.89
CA GLU A 30 22.51 -8.05 -3.56
C GLU A 30 23.36 -9.17 -4.17
N VAL A 31 23.45 -9.14 -5.51
CA VAL A 31 24.46 -9.74 -6.40
C VAL A 31 24.76 -11.24 -6.25
N GLY A 32 24.27 -12.02 -7.23
CA GLY A 32 25.05 -13.08 -7.88
C GLY A 32 25.08 -14.47 -7.22
N ALA A 33 24.81 -14.59 -5.92
CA ALA A 33 24.43 -15.86 -5.33
C ALA A 33 22.92 -15.88 -5.29
N GLY A 34 22.29 -16.65 -6.19
CA GLY A 34 20.84 -16.87 -6.15
C GLY A 34 20.48 -17.20 -4.71
N ALA A 35 19.78 -16.27 -4.05
CA ALA A 35 19.32 -16.47 -2.70
C ALA A 35 18.56 -17.78 -2.73
N THR A 36 19.15 -18.82 -2.16
CA THR A 36 18.61 -20.17 -2.11
C THR A 36 17.24 -20.03 -1.47
N ALA A 37 16.21 -19.97 -2.32
CA ALA A 37 14.80 -19.67 -2.05
C ALA A 37 14.46 -19.43 -0.57
N ALA A 38 15.00 -18.35 0.03
CA ALA A 38 14.66 -18.03 1.39
C ALA A 38 13.19 -17.63 1.34
N LYS A 39 12.33 -18.40 2.00
CA LYS A 39 10.89 -18.15 2.03
C LYS A 39 10.64 -16.88 2.83
N VAL A 40 10.83 -15.74 2.18
CA VAL A 40 10.61 -14.41 2.74
C VAL A 40 9.19 -13.97 2.43
N GLY A 41 8.57 -13.32 3.40
CA GLY A 41 7.26 -12.70 3.28
C GLY A 41 7.25 -11.39 4.05
N PRO A 42 6.33 -10.47 3.73
CA PRO A 42 6.15 -9.26 4.52
C PRO A 42 5.71 -9.62 5.95
N VAL A 43 6.13 -8.84 6.94
CA VAL A 43 5.64 -8.95 8.32
C VAL A 43 4.69 -7.78 8.56
N ASN A 44 3.43 -7.97 8.18
CA ASN A 44 2.29 -7.04 8.35
C ASN A 44 2.50 -5.61 7.78
N HIS A 45 1.40 -4.90 7.50
CA HIS A 45 1.38 -3.47 7.12
C HIS A 45 2.37 -3.01 6.03
N ILE A 46 2.67 -3.86 5.04
CA ILE A 46 3.72 -3.60 4.04
C ILE A 46 3.57 -2.26 3.32
N LEU A 47 2.34 -1.83 3.03
CA LEU A 47 2.07 -0.57 2.34
C LEU A 47 2.48 0.64 3.19
N HIS A 48 2.27 0.59 4.51
CA HIS A 48 2.72 1.62 5.45
C HIS A 48 4.24 1.53 5.70
N SER A 49 4.84 0.34 5.65
CA SER A 49 6.29 0.19 5.79
C SER A 49 7.05 0.75 4.58
N VAL A 50 6.46 0.66 3.38
CA VAL A 50 7.09 1.12 2.13
C VAL A 50 6.85 2.62 1.91
N PHE A 51 5.69 3.16 2.30
CA PHE A 51 5.32 4.55 2.05
C PHE A 51 5.00 5.31 3.33
N ASN A 52 5.75 6.39 3.60
CA ASN A 52 5.49 7.27 4.72
C ASN A 52 4.20 8.11 4.56
N GLN A 53 3.88 8.49 3.32
CA GLN A 53 2.70 9.30 2.99
C GLN A 53 2.23 8.94 1.58
N ILE A 54 0.92 8.87 1.39
CA ILE A 54 0.28 8.67 0.08
C ILE A 54 -0.77 9.76 -0.07
N ASP A 55 -0.54 10.65 -1.04
CA ASP A 55 -1.46 11.73 -1.36
C ASP A 55 -2.27 11.40 -2.61
N VAL A 56 -3.58 11.58 -2.53
CA VAL A 56 -4.50 11.38 -3.65
C VAL A 56 -5.06 12.74 -4.03
N TYR A 57 -4.87 13.09 -5.30
CA TYR A 57 -5.40 14.32 -5.88
C TYR A 57 -6.51 13.98 -6.87
N PHE A 58 -7.65 14.64 -6.74
CA PHE A 58 -8.72 14.61 -7.73
C PHE A 58 -8.76 15.95 -8.45
N ASN A 59 -8.42 15.96 -9.74
CA ASN A 59 -8.31 17.18 -10.54
C ASN A 59 -7.46 18.28 -9.84
N GLN A 60 -6.25 17.91 -9.42
CA GLN A 60 -5.29 18.76 -8.68
C GLN A 60 -5.75 19.20 -7.26
N LYS A 61 -6.92 18.78 -6.80
CA LYS A 61 -7.38 19.01 -5.43
C LYS A 61 -7.03 17.82 -4.54
N LEU A 62 -6.33 18.07 -3.44
CA LEU A 62 -6.03 17.04 -2.44
C LEU A 62 -7.35 16.49 -1.85
N VAL A 63 -7.55 15.18 -1.94
CA VAL A 63 -8.72 14.47 -1.38
C VAL A 63 -8.33 13.45 -0.31
N SER A 64 -7.05 13.08 -0.21
CA SER A 64 -6.58 12.22 0.88
C SER A 64 -6.52 12.97 2.21
N PRO A 65 -6.78 12.28 3.34
CA PRO A 65 -6.59 12.87 4.67
C PRO A 65 -5.12 13.24 4.92
N PRO A 66 -4.84 14.32 5.67
CA PRO A 66 -3.48 14.82 5.89
C PRO A 66 -2.65 14.00 6.90
N ASN A 67 -3.16 12.88 7.44
CA ASN A 67 -2.47 12.12 8.48
C ASN A 67 -2.55 10.60 8.25
N ASN A 68 -1.39 9.97 8.10
CA ASN A 68 -1.23 8.53 7.88
C ASN A 68 -1.24 7.70 9.19
N ALA A 69 -1.10 8.34 10.35
CA ALA A 69 -1.06 7.65 11.65
C ALA A 69 -2.39 6.99 12.04
N TYR A 70 -3.51 7.52 11.53
CA TYR A 70 -4.85 7.04 11.87
C TYR A 70 -5.12 5.63 11.31
N ALA A 71 -4.61 5.34 10.10
CA ALA A 71 -4.79 4.04 9.46
C ALA A 71 -4.11 2.90 10.24
N TYR A 72 -2.97 3.17 10.88
CA TYR A 72 -2.26 2.19 11.71
C TYR A 72 -2.99 1.89 13.02
N ILE A 73 -3.48 2.93 13.71
CA ILE A 73 -4.23 2.77 14.96
C ILE A 73 -5.55 2.05 14.69
N GLU A 74 -6.27 2.44 13.64
CA GLU A 74 -7.52 1.79 13.25
C GLU A 74 -7.32 0.32 12.92
N THR A 75 -6.29 -0.04 12.14
CA THR A 75 -6.00 -1.45 11.87
C THR A 75 -5.59 -2.20 13.14
N LEU A 76 -4.70 -1.67 13.97
CA LEU A 76 -4.31 -2.33 15.24
C LEU A 76 -5.51 -2.58 16.18
N LEU A 77 -6.45 -1.64 16.23
CA LEU A 77 -7.65 -1.74 17.08
C LEU A 77 -8.73 -2.65 16.47
N ASN A 78 -8.83 -2.70 15.14
CA ASN A 78 -9.83 -3.50 14.43
C ASN A 78 -9.34 -4.90 14.02
N TYR A 79 -8.06 -5.22 14.17
CA TYR A 79 -7.54 -6.56 13.88
C TYR A 79 -8.00 -7.59 14.93
N ALA A 80 -8.77 -8.58 14.49
CA ALA A 80 -9.19 -9.73 15.29
C ALA A 80 -8.00 -10.64 15.66
N SER A 81 -8.10 -11.35 16.78
CA SER A 81 -7.07 -12.29 17.30
C SER A 81 -6.39 -13.22 16.27
N PRO A 82 -7.06 -13.75 15.22
CA PRO A 82 -6.40 -14.63 14.24
C PRO A 82 -5.21 -13.98 13.53
N VAL A 83 -5.25 -12.66 13.32
CA VAL A 83 -4.18 -11.92 12.63
C VAL A 83 -2.98 -11.64 13.55
N LYS A 84 -3.16 -11.72 14.87
CA LYS A 84 -2.06 -11.60 15.84
C LYS A 84 -1.18 -12.84 15.91
N ALA A 85 -1.73 -14.01 15.53
CA ALA A 85 -1.00 -15.28 15.47
C ALA A 85 -0.50 -15.61 14.06
N SER A 86 -0.87 -14.79 13.08
CA SER A 86 -0.60 -14.97 11.67
C SER A 86 0.43 -13.95 11.20
N HIS A 87 1.38 -14.38 10.35
CA HIS A 87 2.27 -13.46 9.63
C HIS A 87 1.57 -12.77 8.43
N LEU A 88 0.23 -12.82 8.40
CA LEU A 88 -0.70 -12.37 7.37
C LEU A 88 -1.86 -11.66 8.05
#